data_AF-A0A411DMV4-F1
#
_entry.id   AF-A0A411DMV4-F1
#
_cell.length_a   1.000
_cell.length_b   1.000
_cell.length_c   1.000
_cell.angle_alpha   90.00
_cell.angle_beta   90.00
_cell.angle_gamma   90.00
#
_symmetry.space_group_name_H-M   'P 1'
#
loop_
_entity.id
_entity.type
_entity.pdbx_description
1 polymer ?
#
loop_
_entity_poly.entity_id
_entity_poly.type
_entity_poly.pdbx_seq_one_letter_code
_entity_poly.pdbx_strand_id
1 'polypeptide(L)'
;MINKDATLTKEQQAFYDSYNEVITAKEIVSQDLVENDKSVVVGSFQTGEIDMADVLEFDKVGKGGTSSGGAITHEHIEQLEKAKMGLKKSDIGKTETDAAGNTTYPDFNKAHAKAFKKEGKVNGNERIETEGPMSINVFQEKDKTKTNQAIWKNDTTGGITVKKTTLP
;
A
#
# COMPACT_ATOMS: atom_id res chain seq x y z
N MET A 1 21.21 20.97 -13.87
CA MET A 1 20.14 21.74 -14.54
C MET A 1 18.82 21.09 -14.19
N ILE A 2 17.93 21.79 -13.48
CA ILE A 2 16.53 21.34 -13.33
C ILE A 2 15.82 21.80 -14.59
N ASN A 3 15.32 20.85 -15.39
CA ASN A 3 14.56 21.16 -16.58
C ASN A 3 13.22 21.79 -16.16
N LYS A 4 13.06 23.10 -16.37
CA LYS A 4 11.85 23.86 -15.99
C LYS A 4 10.60 23.46 -16.80
N ASP A 5 10.79 22.69 -17.88
CA ASP A 5 9.72 22.20 -18.74
C ASP A 5 9.39 20.71 -18.52
N ALA A 6 10.01 20.05 -17.53
CA ALA A 6 9.70 18.67 -17.19
C ALA A 6 8.38 18.61 -16.40
N THR A 7 7.26 18.46 -17.11
CA THR A 7 5.98 18.12 -16.50
C THR A 7 6.02 16.71 -15.92
N LEU A 8 5.62 16.55 -14.66
CA LEU A 8 5.46 15.23 -14.05
C LEU A 8 4.50 14.36 -14.90
N THR A 9 4.79 13.07 -15.01
CA THR A 9 3.78 12.13 -15.54
C THR A 9 2.56 12.10 -14.62
N LYS A 10 1.45 11.53 -15.09
CA LYS A 10 0.22 11.44 -14.26
C LYS A 10 0.48 10.64 -12.97
N GLU A 11 1.29 9.60 -13.06
CA GLU A 11 1.71 8.74 -11.96
C GLU A 11 2.60 9.51 -10.97
N GLN A 12 3.58 10.26 -11.47
CA GLN A 12 4.46 11.09 -10.64
C GLN A 12 3.69 12.24 -9.96
N GLN A 13 2.75 12.85 -10.68
CA GLN A 13 1.87 13.87 -10.11
C GLN A 13 0.96 13.25 -9.03
N ALA A 14 0.41 12.06 -9.26
CA ALA A 14 -0.41 11.36 -8.27
C ALA A 14 0.39 11.01 -7.00
N PHE A 15 1.66 10.65 -7.15
CA PHE A 15 2.56 10.43 -6.02
C PHE A 15 2.80 11.73 -5.26
N TYR A 16 3.19 12.80 -5.96
CA TYR A 16 3.39 14.12 -5.37
C TYR A 16 2.15 14.62 -4.62
N ASP A 17 0.97 14.55 -5.24
CA ASP A 17 -0.29 14.99 -4.63
C ASP A 17 -0.62 14.20 -3.37
N SER A 18 -0.41 12.88 -3.38
CA SER A 18 -0.70 12.00 -2.25
C SER A 18 0.30 12.19 -1.11
N TYR A 19 1.58 12.33 -1.42
CA TYR A 19 2.61 12.60 -0.43
C TYR A 19 2.40 13.98 0.22
N ASN A 20 2.12 15.01 -0.57
CA ASN A 20 1.79 16.34 -0.07
C ASN A 20 0.55 16.34 0.82
N GLU A 21 -0.48 15.56 0.49
CA GLU A 21 -1.67 15.42 1.35
C GLU A 21 -1.29 14.97 2.76
N VAL A 22 -0.29 14.08 2.89
CA VAL A 22 0.17 13.53 4.17
C VAL A 22 1.05 14.54 4.91
N ILE A 23 2.08 15.09 4.26
CA ILE A 23 3.05 15.97 4.94
C ILE A 23 2.51 17.37 5.27
N THR A 24 1.41 17.77 4.63
CA THR A 24 0.72 19.04 4.90
C THR A 24 -0.58 18.87 5.70
N ALA A 25 -0.90 17.64 6.12
CA ALA A 25 -2.06 17.37 6.95
C ALA A 25 -1.97 18.13 8.29
N LYS A 26 -3.12 18.51 8.83
CA LYS A 26 -3.20 19.07 10.18
C LYS A 26 -3.11 17.98 11.26
N GLU A 27 -3.46 16.75 10.90
CA GLU A 27 -3.37 15.56 11.72
C GLU A 27 -1.90 15.15 11.92
N ILE A 28 -1.56 14.67 13.11
CA ILE A 28 -0.23 14.12 13.38
C ILE A 28 -0.20 12.67 12.90
N VAL A 29 0.57 12.40 11.86
CA VAL A 29 0.78 11.06 11.31
C VAL A 29 2.06 10.48 11.92
N SER A 30 1.92 9.37 12.66
CA SER A 30 3.05 8.68 13.31
C SER A 30 3.44 7.44 12.51
N GLN A 31 4.67 7.40 12.01
CA GLN A 31 5.18 6.30 11.20
C GLN A 31 6.63 6.02 11.53
N ASP A 32 7.02 4.76 11.44
CA ASP A 32 8.39 4.30 11.60
C ASP A 32 8.84 3.59 10.33
N LEU A 33 10.10 3.79 9.94
CA LEU A 33 10.71 3.01 8.88
C LEU A 33 11.50 1.87 9.52
N VAL A 34 11.22 0.65 9.07
CA VAL A 34 11.95 -0.57 9.46
C VAL A 34 12.52 -1.24 8.21
N GLU A 35 13.36 -2.24 8.40
CA GLU A 35 14.00 -2.95 7.31
C GLU A 35 14.14 -4.44 7.66
N ASN A 36 13.58 -5.32 6.84
CA ASN A 36 13.53 -6.76 7.05
C ASN A 36 12.94 -7.15 8.43
N ASP A 37 11.91 -6.43 8.88
CA ASP A 37 11.19 -6.78 10.09
C ASP A 37 10.32 -8.03 9.84
N LYS A 38 10.35 -8.98 10.78
CA LYS A 38 9.62 -10.25 10.63
C LYS A 38 8.13 -10.13 10.93
N SER A 39 7.67 -9.01 11.48
CA SER A 39 6.29 -8.78 11.87
C SER A 39 5.55 -7.82 10.94
N VAL A 40 6.29 -7.15 10.05
CA VAL A 40 5.76 -6.19 9.08
C VAL A 40 5.80 -6.81 7.68
N VAL A 41 4.72 -6.63 6.91
CA VAL A 41 4.65 -7.04 5.50
C VAL A 41 4.25 -5.82 4.71
N VAL A 42 5.23 -5.18 4.05
CA VAL A 42 5.14 -3.84 3.43
C VAL A 42 4.89 -2.74 4.45
N GLY A 43 3.82 -2.83 5.24
CA GLY A 43 3.55 -1.95 6.35
C GLY A 43 2.54 -2.54 7.33
N SER A 44 2.22 -1.76 8.38
CA SER A 44 1.33 -2.18 9.45
C SER A 44 0.43 -1.03 9.87
N PHE A 45 -0.87 -1.18 9.62
CA PHE A 45 -1.88 -0.21 10.06
C PHE A 45 -1.79 0.05 11.58
N GLN A 46 -1.64 -1.03 12.36
CA GLN A 46 -1.64 -0.95 13.82
C GLN A 46 -0.39 -0.25 14.36
N THR A 47 0.80 -0.69 13.95
CA THR A 47 2.07 -0.18 14.51
C THR A 47 2.59 1.06 13.79
N GLY A 48 2.09 1.36 12.58
CA GLY A 48 2.57 2.48 11.76
C GLY A 48 3.93 2.24 11.13
N GLU A 49 4.45 1.01 11.18
CA GLU A 49 5.73 0.64 10.59
C GLU A 49 5.59 0.43 9.09
N ILE A 50 6.62 0.82 8.33
CA ILE A 50 6.77 0.56 6.90
C ILE A 50 8.11 -0.16 6.71
N ASP A 51 8.08 -1.35 6.11
CA ASP A 51 9.29 -2.09 5.77
C ASP A 51 9.82 -1.65 4.41
N MET A 52 10.95 -0.94 4.42
CA MET A 52 11.51 -0.39 3.19
C MET A 52 12.17 -1.45 2.31
N ALA A 53 12.62 -2.58 2.85
CA ALA A 53 13.12 -3.69 2.05
C ALA A 53 11.98 -4.31 1.23
N ASP A 54 10.80 -4.42 1.84
CA ASP A 54 9.59 -4.90 1.16
C ASP A 54 9.13 -3.95 0.06
N VAL A 55 9.07 -2.64 0.36
CA VAL A 55 8.67 -1.61 -0.61
C VAL A 55 9.55 -1.65 -1.86
N LEU A 56 10.86 -1.87 -1.70
CA LEU A 56 11.79 -1.92 -2.82
C LEU A 56 11.64 -3.20 -3.68
N GLU A 57 11.09 -4.28 -3.12
CA GLU A 57 10.93 -5.55 -3.85
C GLU A 57 9.95 -5.42 -5.04
N PHE A 58 8.94 -4.56 -4.92
CA PHE A 58 7.92 -4.37 -5.96
C PHE A 58 8.49 -3.93 -7.32
N ASP A 59 9.54 -3.11 -7.32
CA ASP A 59 10.13 -2.62 -8.57
C ASP A 59 11.23 -3.57 -9.11
N LYS A 60 11.82 -4.44 -8.27
CA LYS A 60 12.82 -5.43 -8.71
C LYS A 60 12.25 -6.42 -9.72
N VAL A 61 10.97 -6.74 -9.61
CA VAL A 61 10.27 -7.71 -10.47
C VAL A 61 9.58 -7.08 -11.68
N GLY A 62 9.84 -5.80 -11.95
CA GLY A 62 9.37 -5.10 -13.14
C GLY A 62 7.98 -4.46 -13.00
N LYS A 63 7.45 -4.01 -14.14
CA LYS A 63 6.19 -3.25 -14.23
C LYS A 63 4.95 -4.13 -14.07
N GLY A 64 3.81 -3.48 -13.84
CA GLY A 64 2.51 -4.10 -13.57
C GLY A 64 2.25 -4.22 -12.07
N GLY A 65 0.99 -4.22 -11.66
CA GLY A 65 0.61 -4.30 -10.25
C GLY A 65 1.13 -3.16 -9.37
N THR A 66 1.44 -3.46 -8.11
CA THR A 66 1.96 -2.48 -7.14
C THR A 66 3.41 -2.12 -7.49
N SER A 67 3.73 -0.82 -7.53
CA SER A 67 5.11 -0.30 -7.58
C SER A 67 5.59 0.10 -6.18
N SER A 68 6.89 0.36 -6.01
CA SER A 68 7.41 0.90 -4.75
C SER A 68 6.74 2.23 -4.36
N GLY A 69 6.55 3.12 -5.33
CA GLY A 69 5.84 4.40 -5.14
C GLY A 69 4.37 4.22 -4.79
N GLY A 70 3.73 3.19 -5.35
CA GLY A 70 2.36 2.80 -4.98
C GLY A 70 2.27 2.26 -3.57
N ALA A 71 3.18 1.36 -3.18
CA ALA A 71 3.25 0.77 -1.85
C ALA A 71 3.48 1.84 -0.78
N ILE A 72 4.49 2.70 -0.94
CA ILE A 72 4.74 3.75 0.06
C ILE A 72 3.58 4.77 0.14
N THR A 73 2.92 5.06 -0.99
CA THR A 73 1.70 5.89 -1.00
C THR A 73 0.56 5.22 -0.24
N HIS A 74 0.40 3.91 -0.42
CA HIS A 74 -0.59 3.13 0.30
C HIS A 74 -0.40 3.30 1.81
N GLU A 75 0.80 3.00 2.31
CA GLU A 75 1.10 3.05 3.74
C GLU A 75 0.94 4.45 4.34
N HIS A 76 1.41 5.49 3.64
CA HIS A 76 1.22 6.87 4.10
C HIS A 76 -0.25 7.30 4.16
N ILE A 77 -1.05 6.92 3.17
CA ILE A 77 -2.47 7.28 3.14
C ILE A 77 -3.25 6.52 4.21
N GLU A 78 -2.93 5.25 4.47
CA GLU A 78 -3.53 4.51 5.58
C GLU A 78 -3.30 5.20 6.91
N GLN A 79 -2.06 5.61 7.19
CA GLN A 79 -1.71 6.28 8.45
C GLN A 79 -2.30 7.68 8.56
N LEU A 80 -2.42 8.40 7.44
CA LEU A 80 -3.17 9.66 7.41
C LEU A 80 -4.66 9.44 7.75
N GLU A 81 -5.30 8.44 7.14
CA GLU A 81 -6.70 8.13 7.41
C GLU A 81 -6.92 7.64 8.84
N LYS A 82 -5.98 6.86 9.38
CA LYS A 82 -5.93 6.50 10.80
C LYS A 82 -5.92 7.74 11.70
N ALA A 83 -5.04 8.69 11.41
CA ALA A 83 -4.93 9.93 12.18
C ALA A 83 -6.20 10.81 12.07
N LYS A 84 -6.85 10.86 10.88
CA LYS A 84 -8.16 11.50 10.68
C LYS A 84 -9.28 10.87 11.51
N MET A 85 -9.15 9.59 11.87
CA MET A 85 -10.06 8.89 12.78
C MET A 85 -9.74 9.12 14.27
N GLY A 86 -8.65 9.84 14.57
CA GLY A 86 -8.18 10.08 15.94
C GLY A 86 -7.47 8.88 16.58
N LEU A 87 -7.16 7.85 15.79
CA LEU A 87 -6.44 6.66 16.24
C LEU A 87 -4.94 6.94 16.31
N LYS A 88 -4.29 6.39 17.34
CA LYS A 88 -2.86 6.56 17.60
C LYS A 88 -2.07 5.33 17.17
N LYS A 89 -0.74 5.46 17.18
CA LYS A 89 0.17 4.32 17.03
C LYS A 89 -0.21 3.21 18.04
N SER A 90 -0.14 1.96 17.59
CA SER A 90 -0.57 0.74 18.29
C SER A 90 -2.08 0.52 18.41
N ASP A 91 -2.92 1.53 18.11
CA ASP A 91 -4.37 1.33 18.03
C ASP A 91 -4.72 0.57 16.74
N ILE A 92 -5.53 -0.48 16.89
CA ILE A 92 -6.11 -1.22 15.76
C ILE A 92 -7.44 -0.63 15.28
N GLY A 93 -7.98 0.34 16.03
CA GLY A 93 -9.28 0.94 15.76
C GLY A 93 -10.44 0.05 16.21
N LYS A 94 -11.61 0.28 15.62
CA LYS A 94 -12.81 -0.50 15.89
C LYS A 94 -12.60 -1.97 15.48
N THR A 95 -13.00 -2.87 16.38
CA THR A 95 -13.02 -4.32 16.17
C THR A 95 -14.45 -4.81 16.36
N GLU A 96 -14.98 -5.56 15.40
CA GLU A 96 -16.31 -6.16 15.47
C GLU A 96 -16.19 -7.68 15.28
N THR A 97 -16.70 -8.45 16.23
CA THR A 97 -16.76 -9.91 16.15
C THR A 97 -18.22 -10.35 16.02
N ASP A 98 -18.54 -11.10 14.97
CA ASP A 98 -19.89 -11.64 14.76
C ASP A 98 -20.17 -12.87 15.65
N ALA A 99 -21.42 -13.34 15.65
CA ALA A 99 -21.83 -14.50 16.43
C ALA A 99 -21.15 -15.82 16.01
N ALA A 100 -20.56 -15.88 14.81
CA ALA A 100 -19.80 -17.02 14.32
C ALA A 100 -18.30 -16.93 14.71
N GLY A 101 -17.89 -15.85 15.39
CA GLY A 101 -16.51 -15.62 15.81
C GLY A 101 -15.64 -14.94 14.74
N ASN A 102 -16.21 -14.50 13.62
CA ASN A 102 -15.45 -13.78 12.60
C ASN A 102 -15.19 -12.36 13.07
N THR A 103 -13.91 -11.95 13.05
CA THR A 103 -13.50 -10.61 13.46
C THR A 103 -13.23 -9.73 12.24
N THR A 104 -13.75 -8.51 12.27
CA THR A 104 -13.55 -7.49 11.24
C THR A 104 -13.00 -6.20 11.86
N TYR A 105 -12.31 -5.41 11.04
CA TYR A 105 -11.66 -4.17 11.45
C TYR A 105 -12.17 -2.99 10.59
N PRO A 106 -13.34 -2.41 10.88
CA PRO A 106 -13.97 -1.42 10.01
C PRO A 106 -13.12 -0.17 9.74
N ASP A 107 -12.37 0.31 10.74
CA ASP A 107 -11.52 1.50 10.59
C ASP A 107 -10.33 1.22 9.67
N PHE A 108 -9.67 0.06 9.85
CA PHE A 108 -8.65 -0.43 8.92
C PHE A 108 -9.21 -0.55 7.51
N ASN A 109 -10.31 -1.28 7.33
CA ASN A 109 -10.92 -1.49 6.01
C ASN A 109 -11.26 -0.17 5.30
N LYS A 110 -11.72 0.83 6.05
CA LYS A 110 -12.02 2.17 5.54
C LYS A 110 -10.76 2.93 5.11
N ALA A 111 -9.68 2.86 5.89
CA ALA A 111 -8.39 3.45 5.54
C ALA A 111 -7.77 2.75 4.32
N HIS A 112 -7.75 1.42 4.35
CA HIS A 112 -7.23 0.54 3.29
C HIS A 112 -7.92 0.78 1.94
N ALA A 113 -9.25 0.88 1.93
CA ALA A 113 -10.00 1.17 0.71
C ALA A 113 -9.67 2.54 0.09
N LYS A 114 -9.27 3.53 0.90
CA LYS A 114 -8.81 4.84 0.39
C LYS A 114 -7.37 4.76 -0.10
N ALA A 115 -6.49 4.07 0.63
CA ALA A 115 -5.11 3.84 0.25
C ALA A 115 -5.02 3.12 -1.10
N PHE A 116 -5.79 2.07 -1.33
CA PHE A 116 -5.85 1.39 -2.63
C PHE A 116 -6.19 2.29 -3.81
N LYS A 117 -7.14 3.22 -3.63
CA LYS A 117 -7.52 4.16 -4.69
C LYS A 117 -6.38 5.14 -5.01
N LYS A 118 -5.55 5.48 -4.03
CA LYS A 118 -4.39 6.36 -4.22
C LYS A 118 -3.22 5.60 -4.83
N GLU A 119 -2.92 4.41 -4.31
CA GLU A 119 -1.96 3.45 -4.88
C GLU A 119 -2.23 3.22 -6.37
N GLY A 120 -3.47 2.91 -6.76
CA GLY A 120 -3.83 2.67 -8.17
C GLY A 120 -3.60 3.88 -9.07
N LYS A 121 -3.77 5.11 -8.58
CA LYS A 121 -3.44 6.33 -9.33
C LYS A 121 -1.94 6.49 -9.55
N VAL A 122 -1.14 6.15 -8.54
CA VAL A 122 0.33 6.18 -8.63
C VAL A 122 0.85 5.09 -9.55
N ASN A 123 0.29 3.89 -9.48
CA ASN A 123 0.69 2.79 -10.36
C ASN A 123 0.14 2.94 -11.78
N GLY A 124 -0.94 3.71 -11.95
CA GLY A 124 -1.66 3.78 -13.21
C GLY A 124 -2.48 2.51 -13.51
N ASN A 125 -2.99 1.82 -12.48
CA ASN A 125 -3.79 0.61 -12.61
C ASN A 125 -4.92 0.54 -11.58
N GLU A 126 -5.75 -0.48 -11.70
CA GLU A 126 -6.82 -0.80 -10.76
C GLU A 126 -6.65 -2.22 -10.23
N ARG A 127 -6.79 -2.42 -8.92
CA ARG A 127 -6.84 -3.74 -8.33
C ARG A 127 -8.25 -4.31 -8.50
N ILE A 128 -8.37 -5.44 -9.19
CA ILE A 128 -9.63 -6.07 -9.62
C ILE A 128 -9.76 -7.50 -9.09
N GLU A 129 -9.55 -7.72 -7.79
CA GLU A 129 -9.57 -9.04 -7.15
C GLU A 129 -10.73 -9.92 -7.64
N THR A 130 -10.41 -11.13 -8.13
CA THR A 130 -11.36 -12.04 -8.80
C THR A 130 -11.61 -13.34 -8.02
N GLU A 131 -11.47 -13.34 -6.70
CA GLU A 131 -11.51 -14.54 -5.81
C GLU A 131 -10.14 -15.26 -5.69
N GLY A 132 -9.29 -14.77 -4.78
CA GLY A 132 -8.00 -15.38 -4.45
C GLY A 132 -7.56 -15.01 -3.02
N PRO A 133 -6.55 -15.70 -2.45
CA PRO A 133 -5.98 -15.29 -1.16
C PRO A 133 -5.45 -13.85 -1.27
N MET A 134 -5.54 -13.04 -0.21
CA MET A 134 -5.12 -11.62 -0.22
C MET A 134 -3.67 -11.40 -0.68
N SER A 135 -2.82 -12.44 -0.58
CA SER A 135 -1.45 -12.44 -1.08
C SER A 135 -1.33 -12.55 -2.59
N ILE A 136 -2.41 -12.83 -3.32
CA ILE A 136 -2.48 -12.95 -4.78
C ILE A 136 -3.53 -11.97 -5.31
N ASN A 137 -3.04 -10.86 -5.85
CA ASN A 137 -3.87 -9.77 -6.36
C ASN A 137 -3.85 -9.78 -7.89
N VAL A 138 -4.97 -9.40 -8.51
CA VAL A 138 -5.04 -9.14 -9.95
C VAL A 138 -5.22 -7.65 -10.18
N PHE A 139 -4.38 -7.08 -11.02
CA PHE A 139 -4.43 -5.68 -11.42
C PHE A 139 -4.78 -5.58 -12.89
N GLN A 140 -5.58 -4.58 -13.25
CA GLN A 140 -5.84 -4.19 -14.63
C GLN A 140 -5.12 -2.88 -14.92
N GLU A 141 -4.20 -2.94 -15.88
CA GLU A 141 -3.43 -1.81 -16.37
C GLU A 141 -4.27 -0.94 -17.34
N LYS A 142 -3.78 0.26 -17.67
CA LYS A 142 -4.49 1.19 -18.58
C LYS A 142 -4.77 0.61 -19.96
N ASP A 143 -3.86 -0.20 -20.47
CA ASP A 143 -3.97 -0.89 -21.75
C ASP A 143 -4.86 -2.15 -21.68
N LYS A 144 -5.52 -2.36 -20.54
CA LYS A 144 -6.40 -3.50 -20.22
C LYS A 144 -5.67 -4.82 -20.03
N THR A 145 -4.34 -4.86 -20.13
CA THR A 145 -3.56 -6.03 -19.70
C THR A 145 -3.80 -6.28 -18.22
N LYS A 146 -3.77 -7.55 -17.84
CA LYS A 146 -3.94 -7.95 -16.44
C LYS A 146 -2.63 -8.50 -15.90
N THR A 147 -2.28 -8.11 -14.69
CA THR A 147 -1.11 -8.62 -13.98
C THR A 147 -1.56 -9.31 -12.71
N ASN A 148 -1.18 -10.57 -12.56
CA ASN A 148 -1.23 -11.27 -11.29
C ASN A 148 0.02 -10.92 -10.48
N GLN A 149 -0.15 -10.45 -9.25
CA GLN A 149 0.93 -10.17 -8.30
C GLN A 149 0.76 -11.05 -7.07
N ALA A 150 1.77 -11.86 -6.79
CA ALA A 150 1.84 -12.71 -5.61
C ALA A 150 2.94 -12.23 -4.66
N ILE A 151 2.67 -12.24 -3.35
CA ILE A 151 3.59 -11.81 -2.29
C ILE A 151 3.77 -12.96 -1.30
N TRP A 152 5.02 -13.30 -0.99
CA TRP A 152 5.37 -14.27 0.05
C TRP A 152 6.33 -13.64 1.04
N LYS A 153 5.97 -13.67 2.32
CA LYS A 153 6.83 -13.26 3.42
C LYS A 153 7.87 -14.32 3.73
N ASN A 154 9.07 -13.89 4.12
CA ASN A 154 10.09 -14.75 4.71
C ASN A 154 10.05 -14.64 6.24
N ASP A 155 9.46 -15.63 6.91
CA ASP A 155 9.34 -15.65 8.38
C ASP A 155 10.69 -15.82 9.10
N THR A 156 11.74 -16.26 8.41
CA THR A 156 13.06 -16.51 9.01
C THR A 156 13.93 -15.27 9.02
N THR A 157 13.97 -14.51 7.93
CA THR A 157 14.83 -13.33 7.79
C THR A 157 14.09 -12.01 7.80
N GLY A 158 12.76 -12.02 7.75
CA GLY A 158 11.98 -10.84 7.35
C GLY A 158 12.10 -10.62 5.85
N GLY A 159 11.40 -9.61 5.35
CA GLY A 159 11.34 -9.32 3.93
C GLY A 159 10.26 -10.12 3.18
N ILE A 160 9.94 -9.67 1.97
CA ILE A 160 9.05 -10.36 1.03
C ILE A 160 9.76 -10.76 -0.27
N THR A 161 9.17 -11.73 -0.95
CA THR A 161 9.37 -11.99 -2.37
C THR A 161 8.10 -11.60 -3.11
N VAL A 162 8.23 -10.80 -4.16
CA VAL A 162 7.11 -10.45 -5.06
C VAL A 162 7.27 -11.23 -6.36
N LYS A 163 6.18 -11.66 -6.98
CA LYS A 163 6.17 -12.16 -8.35
C LYS A 163 5.04 -11.51 -9.13
N LYS A 164 5.36 -10.99 -10.32
CA LYS A 164 4.40 -10.42 -11.26
C LYS A 164 4.32 -11.29 -12.51
N THR A 165 3.11 -11.64 -12.92
CA THR A 165 2.85 -12.45 -14.10
C THR A 165 1.74 -11.80 -14.91
N THR A 166 2.03 -11.41 -16.15
CA THR A 166 0.99 -10.96 -17.09
C THR A 166 0.07 -12.13 -17.42
N LEU A 167 -1.23 -11.92 -17.27
CA LEU A 167 -2.25 -12.90 -17.62
C LEU A 167 -2.56 -12.84 -19.12
N PRO A 168 -2.89 -13.99 -19.75
CA PRO A 168 -3.28 -14.05 -21.16
C PRO A 168 -4.60 -13.33 -21.45
#